data_AF-A0A1G2LXN9-F1
#
_entry.id   AF-A0A1G2LXN9-F1
#
_cell.length_a   1.000
_cell.length_b   1.000
_cell.length_c   1.000
_cell.angle_alpha   90.00
_cell.angle_beta   90.00
_cell.angle_gamma   90.00
#
_symmetry.space_group_name_H-M   'P 1'
#
loop_
_entity.id
_entity.type
_entity.pdbx_description
1 polymer ?
#
loop_
_entity_poly.entity_id
_entity_poly.type
_entity_poly.pdbx_seq_one_letter_code
_entity_poly.pdbx_strand_id
1 'polypeptide(L)'
;MTYLIQKIAETLKYLEKAIPVIICRLFNAVSGLLEFSLFLRLLLKFVGASSRAPVVDLIYRYTDILVFPFVPIFSDIRLLDRIIETSAISAIIGYGILIFIIFKLWDLFKPPYCRPPNPPPRYF
;
A
#
# COMPACT_ATOMS: atom_id res chain seq x y z
N MET A 1 -23.82 -23.01 -32.85
CA MET A 1 -22.50 -23.34 -32.28
C MET A 1 -21.53 -22.15 -32.32
N THR A 2 -21.42 -21.43 -33.44
CA THR A 2 -20.51 -20.27 -33.65
C THR A 2 -20.74 -19.10 -32.68
N TYR A 3 -21.99 -18.76 -32.37
CA TYR A 3 -22.32 -17.67 -31.44
C TYR A 3 -21.79 -17.91 -30.02
N LEU A 4 -21.87 -19.14 -29.52
CA LEU A 4 -21.37 -19.49 -28.19
C LEU A 4 -19.86 -19.36 -28.12
N ILE A 5 -19.15 -19.81 -29.15
CA ILE A 5 -17.69 -19.71 -29.23
C ILE A 5 -17.25 -18.24 -29.25
N GLN A 6 -17.92 -17.40 -30.03
CA GLN A 6 -17.61 -15.97 -30.11
C GLN A 6 -17.87 -15.24 -28.78
N LYS A 7 -18.98 -15.56 -28.11
CA LYS A 7 -19.30 -15.00 -26.79
C LYS A 7 -18.25 -15.39 -25.75
N ILE A 8 -17.77 -16.63 -25.77
CA ILE A 8 -16.70 -17.11 -24.86
C ILE A 8 -15.40 -16.35 -25.13
N ALA A 9 -14.99 -16.20 -26.40
CA ALA A 9 -13.77 -15.48 -26.76
C ALA A 9 -13.79 -14.02 -26.30
N GLU A 10 -14.93 -13.32 -26.47
CA GLU A 10 -15.12 -11.96 -25.97
C GLU A 10 -15.02 -11.88 -24.44
N THR A 11 -15.63 -12.83 -23.71
CA THR A 11 -15.51 -12.87 -22.25
C THR A 11 -14.09 -13.12 -21.76
N LEU A 12 -13.31 -13.97 -22.44
CA LEU A 12 -11.90 -14.21 -22.12
C LEU A 12 -11.07 -12.94 -22.31
N LYS A 13 -11.28 -12.24 -23.43
CA LYS A 13 -10.61 -10.97 -23.72
C LYS A 13 -10.98 -9.86 -22.73
N TYR A 14 -12.23 -9.84 -22.27
CA TYR A 14 -12.67 -8.94 -21.20
C TYR A 14 -11.96 -9.25 -19.88
N LEU A 15 -11.88 -10.54 -19.52
CA LEU A 15 -11.23 -11.00 -18.30
C LEU A 15 -9.74 -10.61 -18.28
N GLU A 16 -9.02 -10.85 -19.38
CA GLU A 16 -7.61 -10.51 -19.54
C GLU A 16 -7.35 -9.01 -19.30
N LYS A 17 -8.25 -8.15 -19.77
CA LYS A 17 -8.16 -6.69 -19.55
C LYS A 17 -8.54 -6.28 -18.13
N ALA A 18 -9.48 -6.98 -17.50
CA ALA A 18 -9.99 -6.64 -16.16
C ALA A 18 -9.01 -7.02 -15.05
N ILE A 19 -8.32 -8.16 -15.17
CA ILE A 19 -7.38 -8.67 -14.16
C ILE A 19 -6.32 -7.64 -13.74
N PRO A 20 -5.52 -7.03 -14.64
CA PRO A 20 -4.48 -6.09 -14.24
C PRO A 20 -5.04 -4.84 -13.55
N VAL A 21 -6.25 -4.40 -13.92
CA VAL A 21 -6.93 -3.27 -13.28
C VAL A 21 -7.33 -3.62 -11.85
N ILE A 22 -7.90 -4.81 -11.63
CA ILE A 22 -8.28 -5.29 -10.30
C ILE A 22 -7.04 -5.43 -9.40
N ILE A 23 -5.97 -6.03 -9.92
CA ILE A 23 -4.69 -6.17 -9.20
C ILE A 23 -4.15 -4.80 -8.80
N CYS A 24 -4.11 -3.83 -9.72
CA CYS A 24 -3.64 -2.47 -9.42
C CYS A 24 -4.50 -1.81 -8.32
N ARG A 25 -5.83 -1.98 -8.36
CA ARG A 25 -6.72 -1.39 -7.35
C ARG A 25 -6.53 -2.02 -5.98
N LEU A 26 -6.45 -3.35 -5.91
CA LEU A 26 -6.20 -4.06 -4.66
C LEU A 26 -4.84 -3.70 -4.07
N PHE A 27 -3.80 -3.68 -4.89
CA PHE A 27 -2.45 -3.33 -4.43
C PHE A 27 -2.38 -1.90 -3.91
N ASN A 28 -3.01 -0.92 -4.58
CA ASN A 28 -3.12 0.46 -4.09
C ASN A 28 -3.86 0.54 -2.75
N ALA A 29 -5.00 -0.14 -2.63
CA ALA A 29 -5.80 -0.13 -1.41
C ALA A 29 -5.04 -0.74 -0.22
N VAL A 30 -4.38 -1.88 -0.42
CA VAL A 30 -3.58 -2.54 0.61
C VAL A 30 -2.36 -1.70 0.99
N SER A 31 -1.65 -1.13 0.01
CA SER A 31 -0.50 -0.26 0.26
C SER A 31 -0.90 0.98 1.06
N GLY A 32 -2.00 1.64 0.68
CA GLY A 32 -2.53 2.79 1.41
C GLY A 32 -2.99 2.44 2.83
N LEU A 33 -3.64 1.28 3.01
CA LEU A 33 -4.03 0.80 4.34
C LEU A 33 -2.81 0.51 5.23
N LEU A 34 -1.77 -0.10 4.66
CA LEU A 34 -0.51 -0.37 5.34
C LEU A 34 0.14 0.93 5.82
N GLU A 35 0.37 1.88 4.92
CA GLU A 35 0.99 3.18 5.26
C GLU A 35 0.16 3.95 6.28
N PHE A 36 -1.16 4.00 6.09
CA PHE A 36 -2.07 4.65 7.03
C PHE A 36 -2.01 4.01 8.42
N SER A 37 -1.95 2.68 8.51
CA SER A 37 -1.88 1.98 9.80
C SER A 37 -0.59 2.30 10.56
N LEU A 38 0.56 2.36 9.87
CA LEU A 38 1.84 2.73 10.45
C LEU A 38 1.88 4.21 10.85
N PHE A 39 1.33 5.09 10.02
CA PHE A 39 1.20 6.50 10.35
C PHE A 39 0.30 6.72 11.57
N LEU A 40 -0.83 6.02 11.62
CA LEU A 40 -1.75 6.06 12.75
C LEU A 40 -1.07 5.57 14.04
N ARG A 41 -0.28 4.49 13.96
CA ARG A 41 0.55 4.03 15.09
C ARG A 41 1.44 5.15 15.62
N LEU A 42 2.21 5.80 14.72
CA LEU A 42 3.10 6.90 15.11
C LEU A 42 2.33 8.07 15.72
N LEU A 43 1.20 8.45 15.14
CA LEU A 43 0.35 9.52 15.66
C LEU A 43 -0.16 9.19 17.06
N LEU A 44 -0.64 7.97 17.29
CA LEU A 44 -1.10 7.51 18.60
C LEU A 44 0.03 7.53 19.63
N LYS A 45 1.22 7.05 19.27
CA LYS A 45 2.40 7.11 20.15
C LYS A 45 2.82 8.55 20.43
N PHE A 46 2.74 9.42 19.44
CA PHE A 46 3.09 10.84 19.57
C PHE A 46 2.15 11.59 20.53
N VAL A 47 0.84 11.31 20.48
CA VAL A 47 -0.14 11.88 21.40
C VAL A 47 -0.07 11.23 22.79
N GLY A 48 0.71 10.14 22.96
CA GLY A 48 0.83 9.42 24.22
C GLY A 48 -0.39 8.55 24.52
N ALA A 49 -1.04 8.02 23.48
CA ALA A 49 -2.20 7.15 23.64
C ALA A 49 -1.85 5.91 24.46
N SER A 50 -2.72 5.57 25.42
CA SER A 50 -2.49 4.42 26.30
C SER A 50 -2.73 3.10 25.58
N SER A 51 -1.78 2.18 25.67
CA SER A 51 -1.94 0.79 25.24
C SER A 51 -2.97 0.00 26.06
N ARG A 52 -3.53 0.58 27.13
CA ARG A 52 -4.66 -0.02 27.85
C ARG A 52 -5.99 0.17 27.12
N ALA A 53 -6.06 1.12 26.18
CA ALA A 53 -7.26 1.31 25.37
C ALA A 53 -7.34 0.18 24.33
N PRO A 54 -8.44 -0.61 24.27
CA PRO A 54 -8.53 -1.79 23.42
C PRO A 54 -8.27 -1.51 21.93
N VAL A 55 -8.76 -0.36 21.43
CA VAL A 55 -8.57 0.05 20.03
C VAL A 55 -7.10 0.36 19.73
N VAL A 56 -6.40 1.02 20.66
CA VAL A 56 -4.99 1.40 20.51
C VAL A 56 -4.10 0.16 20.57
N ASP A 57 -4.37 -0.75 21.53
CA ASP A 57 -3.67 -2.03 21.65
C ASP A 57 -3.79 -2.86 20.37
N LEU A 58 -5.01 -2.94 19.81
CA LEU A 58 -5.26 -3.63 18.56
C LEU A 58 -4.42 -3.07 17.41
N ILE A 59 -4.38 -1.74 17.25
CA ILE A 59 -3.58 -1.08 16.22
C ILE A 59 -2.08 -1.39 16.41
N TYR A 60 -1.59 -1.31 17.65
CA TYR A 60 -0.18 -1.59 17.95
C TYR A 60 0.19 -3.04 17.63
N ARG A 61 -0.62 -4.02 18.04
CA ARG A 61 -0.35 -5.44 17.77
C ARG A 61 -0.32 -5.77 16.28
N TYR A 62 -1.27 -5.25 15.50
CA TYR A 62 -1.27 -5.50 14.05
C TYR A 62 -0.08 -4.82 13.37
N THR A 63 0.25 -3.61 13.78
CA THR A 63 1.38 -2.87 13.20
C THR A 63 2.74 -3.37 13.70
N ASP A 64 2.82 -4.07 14.83
CA ASP A 64 4.06 -4.67 15.33
C ASP A 64 4.64 -5.66 14.32
N ILE A 65 3.79 -6.44 13.64
CA ILE A 65 4.20 -7.40 12.61
C ILE A 65 4.85 -6.66 11.42
N LEU A 66 4.33 -5.48 11.07
CA LEU A 66 4.85 -4.65 9.98
C LEU A 66 6.17 -3.96 10.36
N VAL A 67 6.33 -3.58 11.63
CA VAL A 67 7.54 -2.92 12.12
C VAL A 67 8.66 -3.93 12.45
N PHE A 68 8.30 -5.16 12.80
CA PHE A 68 9.22 -6.24 13.19
C PHE A 68 10.50 -6.36 12.34
N PRO A 69 10.47 -6.36 10.99
CA PRO A 69 11.68 -6.48 10.19
C PRO A 69 12.65 -5.29 10.32
N PHE A 70 12.18 -4.13 10.79
CA PHE A 70 12.97 -2.91 10.95
C PHE A 70 13.56 -2.77 12.37
N VAL A 71 12.99 -3.44 13.37
CA VAL A 71 13.43 -3.38 14.78
C VAL A 71 14.91 -3.74 14.97
N PRO A 72 15.46 -4.81 14.34
CA PRO A 72 16.87 -5.15 14.52
C PRO A 72 17.84 -4.15 13.87
N ILE A 73 17.36 -3.36 12.91
CA ILE A 73 18.18 -2.46 12.09
C ILE A 73 18.16 -1.05 12.66
N PHE A 74 17.00 -0.60 13.16
CA PHE A 74 16.78 0.76 13.64
C PHE A 74 16.33 0.75 15.09
N SER A 75 17.26 1.04 15.98
CA SER A 75 16.98 1.17 17.42
C SER A 75 16.09 2.38 17.71
N ASP A 76 15.08 2.16 18.55
CA ASP A 76 14.19 3.24 18.99
C ASP A 76 14.90 4.20 19.95
N ILE A 77 14.55 5.49 19.85
CA ILE A 77 15.16 6.56 20.65
C ILE A 77 14.25 6.84 21.85
N ARG A 78 14.82 6.81 23.05
CA ARG A 78 14.14 7.20 24.29
C ARG A 78 14.48 8.66 24.62
N LEU A 79 13.46 9.51 24.61
CA LEU A 79 13.54 10.93 24.98
C LEU A 79 12.71 11.17 26.23
N LEU A 80 13.37 11.23 27.39
CA LEU A 80 12.72 11.39 28.69
C LEU A 80 11.63 10.32 28.88
N ASP A 81 10.35 10.74 28.92
CA ASP A 81 9.19 9.87 29.09
C ASP A 81 8.53 9.43 27.78
N ARG A 82 9.11 9.78 26.62
CA ARG A 82 8.59 9.43 25.30
C ARG A 82 9.54 8.53 24.52
N ILE A 83 8.97 7.54 23.84
CA ILE A 83 9.71 6.66 22.93
C ILE A 83 9.40 7.11 21.50
N ILE A 84 10.43 7.53 20.77
CA ILE A 84 10.35 7.72 19.33
C ILE A 84 10.68 6.38 18.68
N GLU A 85 9.67 5.79 18.05
CA GLU A 85 9.81 4.53 17.33
C GLU A 85 10.46 4.76 15.97
N THR A 86 11.78 4.91 15.96
CA THR A 86 12.57 5.04 14.74
C THR A 86 12.35 3.85 13.81
N SER A 87 12.15 2.65 14.37
CA SER A 87 11.81 1.45 13.62
C SER A 87 10.52 1.61 12.80
N ALA A 88 9.47 2.19 13.39
CA ALA A 88 8.21 2.46 12.70
C ALA A 88 8.31 3.57 11.65
N ILE A 89 9.13 4.61 11.91
CA ILE A 89 9.45 5.65 10.92
C ILE A 89 10.16 5.02 9.72
N SER A 90 11.18 4.19 9.97
CA SER A 90 11.90 3.44 8.95
C SER A 90 10.99 2.50 8.17
N ALA A 91 10.00 1.88 8.82
CA ALA A 91 9.02 1.03 8.14
C ALA A 91 8.18 1.82 7.13
N ILE A 92 7.67 3.00 7.49
CA ILE A 92 6.92 3.87 6.56
C ILE A 92 7.77 4.22 5.33
N ILE A 93 9.01 4.66 5.56
CA ILE A 93 9.93 5.04 4.48
C ILE A 93 10.28 3.82 3.61
N GLY A 94 10.65 2.71 4.25
CA GLY A 94 11.07 1.49 3.57
C GLY A 94 9.97 0.88 2.73
N TYR A 95 8.75 0.76 3.26
CA TYR A 95 7.60 0.29 2.49
C TYR A 95 7.21 1.26 1.39
N GLY A 96 7.23 2.57 1.63
CA GLY A 96 6.94 3.56 0.58
C GLY A 96 7.92 3.46 -0.60
N ILE A 97 9.22 3.29 -0.34
CA ILE A 97 10.24 3.05 -1.37
C ILE A 97 9.96 1.73 -2.09
N LEU A 98 9.69 0.65 -1.36
CA LEU A 98 9.41 -0.67 -1.93
C LEU A 98 8.18 -0.64 -2.85
N ILE A 99 7.08 -0.04 -2.40
CA ILE A 99 5.84 0.13 -3.16
C ILE A 99 6.12 0.95 -4.43
N PHE A 100 6.87 2.05 -4.31
CA PHE A 100 7.27 2.85 -5.46
C PHE A 100 8.07 2.04 -6.50
N ILE A 101 9.06 1.25 -6.06
CA ILE A 101 9.85 0.38 -6.95
C ILE A 101 8.94 -0.66 -7.62
N ILE A 102 8.05 -1.30 -6.88
CA ILE A 102 7.10 -2.28 -7.42
C ILE A 102 6.22 -1.63 -8.50
N PHE A 103 5.71 -0.41 -8.28
CA PHE A 103 4.94 0.31 -9.31
C PHE A 103 5.77 0.62 -10.54
N LYS A 104 7.01 1.09 -10.36
CA LYS A 104 7.90 1.38 -11.49
C LYS A 104 8.21 0.14 -12.31
N LEU A 105 8.50 -0.98 -11.65
CA LEU A 105 8.70 -2.26 -12.32
C LEU A 105 7.43 -2.70 -13.05
N TRP A 106 6.28 -2.64 -12.39
CA TRP A 106 4.99 -2.99 -12.97
C TRP A 106 4.66 -2.15 -14.20
N ASP A 107 5.00 -0.86 -14.21
CA ASP A 107 4.86 0.02 -15.37
C ASP A 107 5.73 -0.39 -16.57
N LEU A 108 6.89 -1.02 -16.35
CA LEU A 108 7.73 -1.55 -17.43
C LEU A 108 7.09 -2.74 -18.15
N PHE A 109 6.27 -3.52 -17.45
CA PHE A 109 5.62 -4.72 -18.00
C PHE A 109 4.19 -4.47 -18.52
N LYS A 110 3.63 -3.26 -18.35
CA LYS A 110 2.29 -2.93 -18.83
C LYS A 110 2.24 -2.71 -20.35
N PRO A 111 1.35 -3.39 -21.10
CA PRO A 111 0.91 -2.90 -22.40
C PRO A 111 0.13 -1.57 -22.25
N PRO A 112 0.07 -0.69 -23.27
CA PRO A 112 -0.34 0.72 -23.18
C PRO A 112 -1.79 1.02 -22.70
N TYR A 113 -2.59 0.00 -22.38
CA TYR A 113 -4.00 0.13 -21.99
C TYR A 113 -4.24 0.65 -20.56
N CYS A 114 -3.23 0.66 -19.69
CA CYS A 114 -3.35 1.15 -18.31
C CYS A 114 -2.96 2.64 -18.13
N ARG A 115 -2.64 3.35 -19.22
CA ARG A 115 -2.45 4.80 -19.15
C ARG A 115 -3.83 5.47 -19.15
N PRO A 116 -4.11 6.44 -18.26
CA PRO A 116 -5.28 7.29 -18.44
C PRO A 116 -5.20 7.90 -19.85
N PRO A 117 -6.32 8.02 -20.58
CA PRO A 117 -6.31 8.68 -21.88
C PRO A 117 -5.68 10.07 -21.70
N ASN A 118 -4.73 10.41 -22.59
CA ASN A 118 -4.16 11.76 -22.57
C ASN A 118 -5.32 12.76 -22.55
N PRO A 119 -5.32 13.74 -21.63
CA PRO A 119 -6.35 14.76 -21.64
C PRO A 119 -6.39 15.38 -23.04
N PRO A 120 -7.58 15.70 -23.58
CA PRO A 120 -7.67 16.33 -24.88
C PRO A 120 -6.82 17.61 -24.85
N PRO A 121 -6.12 17.95 -25.95
CA PRO A 121 -5.35 19.18 -26.03
C PRO A 121 -6.25 20.34 -25.63
N ARG A 122 -5.81 21.14 -24.65
CA ARG A 122 -6.48 22.39 -24.30
C ARG A 122 -6.20 23.36 -25.44
N TYR A 123 -7.18 23.56 -26.30
CA TYR A 123 -7.20 24.69 -27.22
C TYR A 123 -7.54 25.93 -26.38
N PHE A 124 -6.54 26.78 -26.18
CA PHE A 124 -6.71 28.14 -25.63
C PHE A 124 -7.28 29.05 -26.71
#